data_AF-L0P8W3-F1
#
_entry.id   AF-L0P8W3-F1
#
_cell.length_a   1.000
_cell.length_b   1.000
_cell.length_c   1.000
_cell.angle_alpha   90.00
_cell.angle_beta   90.00
_cell.angle_gamma   90.00
#
_symmetry.space_group_name_H-M   'P 1'
#
loop_
_entity.id
_entity.type
_entity.pdbx_description
1 polymer ?
#
loop_
_entity_poly.entity_id
_entity_poly.type
_entity_poly.pdbx_seq_one_letter_code
_entity_poly.pdbx_strand_id
1 'polypeptide(L)'
;MSYGKLASERSPDPNGTLLTGLIAEFKPLTRMMAFEELYYILHHDFHRCEQIFNDIDRNPAMWQQIIEICLKIISDIPRALQKRYQFLENKSLFSQQINPEFAHQFYNSIPSLTIKNQNIFLDKQVRKRTHIDSLKHQNYTNQFLPQSNKSPKKNDNKNISKFQFKNLITLYSTLFYKSWLGIPFRQTLRRKYQILFPNTRLLILAIFDLCQLVARSTDQDLFGMVQREVALILECLHVALEDLKQFVKSPQTYFPDTMYFSDNNDYSFEEPVALLKTLEFGMLNIISKFGPYLSGMHLQPATALKCQTLIDFNLSIFSLEKRSRKPLDSLIQAPFMSNFGRTS
;
A
#
# COMPACT_ATOMS: atom_id res chain seq x y z
N MET A 1 -25.51 12.96 -6.20
CA MET A 1 -26.18 14.02 -5.42
C MET A 1 -27.45 14.44 -6.15
N SER A 2 -28.59 14.57 -5.47
CA SER A 2 -29.86 15.00 -6.08
C SER A 2 -30.52 16.01 -5.13
N TYR A 3 -30.71 17.24 -5.62
CA TYR A 3 -31.26 18.41 -4.93
C TYR A 3 -30.53 18.86 -3.65
N GLY A 4 -29.44 19.64 -3.83
CA GLY A 4 -28.99 20.75 -2.96
C GLY A 4 -28.71 20.53 -1.47
N LYS A 5 -29.00 19.34 -0.92
CA LYS A 5 -28.88 18.95 0.48
C LYS A 5 -28.11 17.66 0.60
N LEU A 6 -27.32 17.56 1.66
CA LEU A 6 -26.48 16.41 1.96
C LEU A 6 -27.32 15.18 2.35
N ALA A 7 -26.69 14.00 2.46
CA ALA A 7 -27.43 12.79 2.77
C ALA A 7 -27.81 12.74 4.25
N SER A 8 -26.96 13.21 5.16
CA SER A 8 -27.27 13.27 6.60
C SER A 8 -28.32 14.33 6.97
N GLU A 9 -28.37 15.46 6.25
CA GLU A 9 -29.34 16.56 6.46
C GLU A 9 -30.81 16.14 6.31
N ARG A 10 -31.07 14.97 5.73
CA ARG A 10 -32.43 14.40 5.58
C ARG A 10 -32.89 13.65 6.84
N SER A 11 -31.99 13.45 7.79
CA SER A 11 -32.23 12.75 9.05
C SER A 11 -32.58 13.73 10.17
N PRO A 12 -33.37 13.33 11.18
CA PRO A 12 -33.58 14.13 12.39
C PRO A 12 -32.29 14.34 13.21
N ASP A 13 -31.31 13.44 13.10
CA ASP A 13 -29.95 13.64 13.63
C ASP A 13 -28.91 13.57 12.49
N PRO A 14 -28.62 14.71 11.84
CA PRO A 14 -27.61 14.77 10.79
C PRO A 14 -26.19 14.38 11.27
N ASN A 15 -25.81 14.75 12.51
CA ASN A 15 -24.49 14.43 13.05
C ASN A 15 -24.31 12.92 13.27
N GLY A 16 -25.28 12.27 13.95
CA GLY A 16 -25.27 10.83 14.14
C GLY A 16 -25.40 10.03 12.84
N THR A 17 -26.08 10.58 11.83
CA THR A 17 -26.23 9.93 10.51
C THR A 17 -24.93 9.97 9.71
N LEU A 18 -24.23 11.10 9.69
CA LEU A 18 -22.90 11.23 9.10
C LEU A 18 -21.92 10.24 9.75
N LEU A 19 -21.86 10.25 11.08
CA LEU A 19 -21.04 9.36 11.90
C LEU A 19 -21.33 7.87 11.62
N THR A 20 -22.61 7.49 11.58
CA THR A 20 -23.04 6.12 11.20
C THR A 20 -22.53 5.72 9.81
N GLY A 21 -22.49 6.67 8.86
CA GLY A 21 -21.91 6.48 7.54
C GLY A 21 -20.39 6.23 7.57
N LEU A 22 -19.65 7.04 8.33
CA LEU A 22 -18.18 6.94 8.49
C LEU A 22 -17.75 5.61 9.16
N ILE A 23 -18.57 5.11 10.10
CA ILE A 23 -18.36 3.85 10.82
C ILE A 23 -18.67 2.61 9.95
N ALA A 24 -19.39 2.73 8.83
CA ALA A 24 -19.92 1.61 8.06
C ALA A 24 -18.87 0.81 7.25
N GLU A 25 -17.95 0.13 7.90
CA GLU A 25 -16.81 -0.59 7.28
C GLU A 25 -17.26 -1.62 6.23
N PHE A 26 -18.37 -2.33 6.49
CA PHE A 26 -18.93 -3.35 5.58
C PHE A 26 -19.76 -2.77 4.41
N LYS A 27 -19.94 -1.44 4.33
CA LYS A 27 -20.70 -0.77 3.26
C LYS A 27 -19.80 0.28 2.57
N PRO A 28 -18.83 -0.13 1.73
CA PRO A 28 -17.78 0.76 1.22
C PRO A 28 -18.32 1.98 0.44
N LEU A 29 -19.43 1.82 -0.31
CA LEU A 29 -20.08 2.93 -1.00
C LEU A 29 -20.72 3.93 -0.02
N THR A 30 -21.41 3.45 1.02
CA THR A 30 -21.97 4.31 2.07
C THR A 30 -20.87 5.06 2.82
N ARG A 31 -19.78 4.37 3.15
CA ARG A 31 -18.62 4.96 3.83
C ARG A 31 -17.93 6.02 2.96
N MET A 32 -17.72 5.75 1.67
CA MET A 32 -17.18 6.73 0.72
C MET A 32 -18.06 7.97 0.62
N MET A 33 -19.38 7.80 0.47
CA MET A 33 -20.33 8.93 0.43
C MET A 33 -20.32 9.76 1.72
N ALA A 34 -20.15 9.13 2.89
CA ALA A 34 -20.04 9.83 4.16
C ALA A 34 -18.73 10.63 4.30
N PHE A 35 -17.62 10.12 3.78
CA PHE A 35 -16.37 10.89 3.68
C PHE A 35 -16.49 12.04 2.67
N GLU A 36 -17.12 11.83 1.51
CA GLU A 36 -17.39 12.93 0.55
C GLU A 36 -18.33 14.01 1.12
N GLU A 37 -19.24 13.62 2.01
CA GLU A 37 -20.10 14.54 2.75
C GLU A 37 -19.33 15.31 3.83
N LEU A 38 -18.48 14.64 4.60
CA LEU A 38 -17.58 15.28 5.58
C LEU A 38 -16.66 16.29 4.89
N TYR A 39 -16.00 15.89 3.80
CA TYR A 39 -15.23 16.77 2.92
C TYR A 39 -16.04 18.00 2.50
N TYR A 40 -17.28 17.82 2.03
CA TYR A 40 -18.11 18.94 1.62
C TYR A 40 -18.37 19.92 2.78
N ILE A 41 -18.72 19.40 3.96
CA ILE A 41 -18.96 20.19 5.18
C ILE A 41 -17.71 21.00 5.56
N LEU A 42 -16.55 20.35 5.65
CA LEU A 42 -15.27 20.96 6.05
C LEU A 42 -14.82 22.09 5.10
N HIS A 43 -15.30 22.11 3.85
CA HIS A 43 -14.96 23.12 2.86
C HIS A 43 -16.01 24.21 2.67
N HIS A 44 -17.31 23.85 2.66
CA HIS A 44 -18.38 24.73 2.21
C HIS A 44 -19.35 25.15 3.33
N ASP A 45 -19.51 24.35 4.38
CA ASP A 45 -20.49 24.63 5.45
C ASP A 45 -19.80 24.82 6.81
N PHE A 46 -19.42 26.07 7.07
CA PHE A 46 -18.75 26.49 8.29
C PHE A 46 -19.61 26.27 9.54
N HIS A 47 -20.92 26.49 9.45
CA HIS A 47 -21.85 26.33 10.58
C HIS A 47 -22.05 24.85 10.91
N ARG A 48 -22.19 23.99 9.90
CA ARG A 48 -22.25 22.54 10.08
C ARG A 48 -20.93 21.97 10.62
N CYS A 49 -19.79 22.56 10.25
CA CYS A 49 -18.48 22.22 10.82
C CYS A 49 -18.36 22.62 12.30
N GLU A 50 -18.83 23.80 12.68
CA GLU A 50 -18.92 24.24 14.09
C GLU A 50 -19.84 23.32 14.91
N GLN A 51 -20.96 22.87 14.34
CA GLN A 51 -21.83 21.87 14.94
C GLN A 51 -21.16 20.49 15.15
N ILE A 52 -20.06 20.16 14.47
CA ILE A 52 -19.30 18.91 14.73
C ILE A 52 -18.40 19.07 15.96
N PHE A 53 -17.81 20.25 16.16
CA PHE A 53 -16.98 20.53 17.34
C PHE A 53 -17.83 20.71 18.62
N ASN A 54 -19.01 21.33 18.49
CA ASN A 54 -19.92 21.58 19.62
C ASN A 54 -20.76 20.34 20.01
N ASP A 55 -20.74 19.24 19.24
CA ASP A 55 -21.44 17.98 19.56
C ASP A 55 -20.62 17.14 20.57
N ILE A 56 -20.57 17.67 21.79
CA ILE A 56 -19.78 17.17 22.94
C ILE A 56 -20.64 16.28 23.86
N ASP A 57 -21.97 16.39 23.79
CA ASP A 57 -22.90 15.59 24.60
C ASP A 57 -22.86 14.09 24.24
N ARG A 58 -22.31 13.73 23.07
CA ARG A 58 -22.02 12.33 22.71
C ARG A 58 -20.81 11.82 23.49
N ASN A 59 -20.90 10.56 23.91
CA ASN A 59 -19.80 9.87 24.59
C ASN A 59 -19.31 8.68 23.73
N PRO A 60 -18.10 8.73 23.14
CA PRO A 60 -17.18 9.88 23.08
C PRO A 60 -17.67 10.99 22.13
N ALA A 61 -17.07 12.18 22.22
CA ALA A 61 -17.49 13.36 21.47
C ALA A 61 -17.40 13.15 19.94
N MET A 62 -18.23 13.86 19.16
CA MET A 62 -18.33 13.60 17.71
C MET A 62 -17.00 13.78 16.98
N TRP A 63 -16.27 14.88 17.25
CA TRP A 63 -14.96 15.13 16.65
C TRP A 63 -13.95 14.02 16.96
N GLN A 64 -13.95 13.49 18.19
CA GLN A 64 -13.03 12.45 18.65
C GLN A 64 -13.29 11.15 17.88
N GLN A 65 -14.55 10.76 17.71
CA GLN A 65 -14.91 9.58 16.91
C GLN A 65 -14.45 9.71 15.45
N ILE A 66 -14.58 10.90 14.84
CA ILE A 66 -14.12 11.15 13.47
C ILE A 66 -12.59 11.01 13.38
N ILE A 67 -11.85 11.60 14.34
CA ILE A 67 -10.39 11.50 14.38
C ILE A 67 -9.93 10.05 14.61
N GLU A 68 -10.54 9.31 15.53
CA GLU A 68 -10.25 7.88 15.74
C GLU A 68 -10.47 7.05 14.47
N ILE A 69 -11.55 7.29 13.72
CA ILE A 69 -11.83 6.62 12.44
C ILE A 69 -10.75 6.96 11.40
N CYS A 70 -10.40 8.23 11.24
CA CYS A 70 -9.38 8.66 10.28
C CYS A 70 -7.97 8.15 10.64
N LEU A 71 -7.58 8.25 11.92
CA LEU A 71 -6.30 7.73 12.41
C LEU A 71 -6.21 6.21 12.27
N LYS A 72 -7.30 5.46 12.51
CA LYS A 72 -7.35 4.02 12.23
C LYS A 72 -7.01 3.75 10.77
N ILE A 73 -7.70 4.41 9.83
CA ILE A 73 -7.50 4.27 8.38
C ILE A 73 -6.05 4.60 7.98
N ILE A 74 -5.46 5.66 8.52
CA ILE A 74 -4.08 6.08 8.23
C ILE A 74 -3.08 5.08 8.83
N SER A 75 -3.31 4.61 10.06
CA SER A 75 -2.45 3.62 10.74
C SER A 75 -2.43 2.24 10.08
N ASP A 76 -3.43 1.92 9.24
CA ASP A 76 -3.47 0.68 8.48
C ASP A 76 -2.54 0.70 7.24
N ILE A 77 -2.15 1.88 6.76
CA ILE A 77 -1.15 2.04 5.67
C ILE A 77 0.21 1.42 6.06
N PRO A 78 0.90 1.87 7.15
CA PRO A 78 2.19 1.28 7.54
C PRO A 78 2.04 -0.20 7.93
N ARG A 79 0.94 -0.61 8.57
CA ARG A 79 0.67 -2.03 8.88
C ARG A 79 0.59 -2.90 7.63
N ALA A 80 -0.11 -2.44 6.59
CA ALA A 80 -0.26 -3.16 5.33
C ALA A 80 1.08 -3.31 4.60
N LEU A 81 1.93 -2.27 4.65
CA LEU A 81 3.30 -2.28 4.15
C LEU A 81 4.18 -3.26 4.94
N GLN A 82 4.29 -3.07 6.26
CA GLN A 82 5.15 -3.86 7.16
C GLN A 82 4.83 -5.37 7.12
N LYS A 83 3.54 -5.74 7.11
CA LYS A 83 3.10 -7.15 6.96
C LYS A 83 3.61 -7.77 5.65
N ARG A 84 3.78 -6.98 4.59
CA ARG A 84 4.32 -7.43 3.31
C ARG A 84 5.84 -7.56 3.36
N TYR A 85 6.55 -6.60 3.96
CA TYR A 85 7.99 -6.66 4.18
C TYR A 85 8.39 -7.88 5.02
N GLN A 86 7.75 -8.11 6.17
CA GLN A 86 8.01 -9.29 7.01
C GLN A 86 7.70 -10.62 6.33
N PHE A 87 6.64 -10.71 5.51
CA PHE A 87 6.36 -11.91 4.73
C PHE A 87 7.48 -12.23 3.73
N LEU A 88 8.12 -11.21 3.16
CA LEU A 88 9.20 -11.37 2.20
C LEU A 88 10.50 -11.78 2.89
N GLU A 89 10.83 -11.17 4.03
CA GLU A 89 11.97 -11.53 4.87
C GLU A 89 11.87 -12.99 5.38
N ASN A 90 10.71 -13.38 5.92
CA ASN A 90 10.44 -14.75 6.35
C ASN A 90 10.49 -15.76 5.19
N LYS A 91 10.12 -15.36 3.96
CA LYS A 91 10.24 -16.21 2.78
C LYS A 91 11.70 -16.37 2.32
N SER A 92 12.52 -15.32 2.41
CA SER A 92 13.97 -15.43 2.17
C SER A 92 14.64 -16.33 3.21
N LEU A 93 14.30 -16.17 4.50
CA LEU A 93 14.81 -17.00 5.59
C LEU A 93 14.39 -18.48 5.41
N PHE A 94 13.14 -18.76 5.06
CA PHE A 94 12.70 -20.14 4.74
C PHE A 94 13.45 -20.75 3.55
N SER A 95 13.85 -19.94 2.56
CA SER A 95 14.68 -20.40 1.43
C SER A 95 16.18 -20.53 1.77
N GLN A 96 16.64 -19.93 2.87
CA GLN A 96 18.01 -20.03 3.38
C GLN A 96 18.17 -21.11 4.47
N GLN A 97 17.09 -21.46 5.18
CA GLN A 97 17.09 -22.46 6.26
C GLN A 97 16.97 -23.92 5.79
N ILE A 98 16.90 -24.19 4.49
CA ILE A 98 17.07 -25.56 3.97
C ILE A 98 18.56 -25.89 3.94
N ASN A 99 19.16 -26.02 5.13
CA ASN A 99 20.47 -26.64 5.29
C ASN A 99 20.38 -28.10 4.81
N PRO A 100 21.23 -28.56 3.88
CA PRO A 100 21.19 -29.95 3.42
C PRO A 100 21.46 -30.95 4.55
N GLU A 101 22.15 -30.54 5.62
CA GLU A 101 22.40 -31.35 6.81
C GLU A 101 21.15 -31.66 7.64
N PHE A 102 20.19 -30.73 7.74
CA PHE A 102 18.96 -30.96 8.51
C PHE A 102 18.05 -32.02 7.86
N ALA A 103 18.16 -32.18 6.53
CA ALA A 103 17.49 -33.26 5.80
C ALA A 103 18.11 -34.64 6.06
N HIS A 104 19.32 -34.74 6.63
CA HIS A 104 19.99 -36.01 6.93
C HIS A 104 19.79 -36.47 8.38
N GLN A 105 19.40 -35.60 9.31
CA GLN A 105 19.18 -35.98 10.71
C GLN A 105 17.81 -36.60 10.99
N PHE A 106 16.77 -36.24 10.22
CA PHE A 106 15.40 -36.79 10.40
C PHE A 106 15.23 -38.26 10.00
N TYR A 107 16.21 -38.88 9.32
CA TYR A 107 16.14 -40.30 8.93
C TYR A 107 16.75 -41.27 9.95
N ASN A 108 17.43 -40.79 10.99
CA ASN A 108 18.20 -41.63 11.91
C ASN A 108 17.56 -41.83 13.31
N SER A 109 16.37 -41.28 13.56
CA SER A 109 15.70 -41.34 14.88
C SER A 109 14.20 -41.65 14.82
N ILE A 110 13.72 -42.24 13.72
CA ILE A 110 12.37 -42.84 13.67
C ILE A 110 12.50 -44.29 14.19
N PRO A 111 11.87 -44.68 15.31
CA PRO A 111 11.80 -46.08 15.69
C PRO A 111 11.06 -46.84 14.60
N SER A 112 11.66 -47.92 14.08
CA SER A 112 11.10 -48.68 12.98
C SER A 112 9.75 -49.29 13.38
N LEU A 113 8.66 -48.70 12.89
CA LEU A 113 7.34 -49.30 12.97
C LEU A 113 7.38 -50.62 12.20
N THR A 114 7.36 -51.74 12.91
CA THR A 114 7.21 -53.07 12.31
C THR A 114 5.81 -53.18 11.73
N ILE A 115 5.65 -52.80 10.47
CA ILE A 115 4.41 -53.00 9.71
C ILE A 115 4.20 -54.51 9.63
N LYS A 116 3.28 -55.04 10.45
CA LYS A 116 2.75 -56.39 10.28
C LYS A 116 2.02 -56.41 8.94
N ASN A 117 2.63 -57.04 7.94
CA ASN A 117 2.03 -57.30 6.63
C ASN A 117 0.90 -58.33 6.74
N GLN A 118 -0.20 -57.95 7.39
CA GLN A 118 -1.48 -58.64 7.31
C GLN A 118 -2.42 -57.76 6.49
N ASN A 119 -2.94 -58.31 5.39
CA ASN A 119 -3.77 -57.57 4.44
C ASN A 119 -5.18 -57.38 5.03
N ILE A 120 -5.37 -56.31 5.80
CA ILE A 120 -6.64 -55.97 6.49
C ILE A 120 -7.82 -55.75 5.51
N PHE A 121 -7.53 -55.53 4.21
CA PHE A 121 -8.53 -55.27 3.16
C PHE A 121 -8.83 -56.46 2.23
N LEU A 122 -8.51 -57.69 2.66
CA LEU A 122 -8.95 -58.91 1.97
C LEU A 122 -10.12 -59.57 2.71
N ASP A 123 -11.28 -58.90 2.71
CA ASP A 123 -12.55 -59.62 2.71
C ASP A 123 -13.50 -59.11 1.61
N LYS A 124 -14.05 -60.08 0.87
CA LYS A 124 -15.20 -60.05 -0.04
C LYS A 124 -15.74 -58.68 -0.51
N GLN A 125 -15.62 -58.39 -1.82
CA GLN A 125 -16.56 -58.91 -2.83
C GLN A 125 -16.13 -58.58 -4.28
N VAL A 126 -16.50 -59.47 -5.21
CA VAL A 126 -16.11 -59.44 -6.63
C VAL A 126 -16.95 -58.46 -7.45
N ARG A 127 -16.33 -57.45 -8.08
CA ARG A 127 -16.85 -56.82 -9.32
C ARG A 127 -15.71 -56.55 -10.33
N LYS A 128 -16.10 -56.49 -11.62
CA LYS A 128 -15.25 -56.80 -12.79
C LYS A 128 -14.11 -55.80 -13.03
N ARG A 129 -12.93 -56.33 -13.41
CA ARG A 129 -11.72 -55.57 -13.76
C ARG A 129 -11.89 -54.84 -15.11
N THR A 130 -11.32 -53.63 -15.22
CA THR A 130 -11.12 -52.91 -16.49
C THR A 130 -9.65 -52.93 -16.91
N HIS A 131 -9.39 -52.61 -18.18
CA HIS A 131 -8.24 -53.06 -18.97
C HIS A 131 -6.88 -52.34 -18.68
N ILE A 132 -6.65 -51.89 -17.45
CA ILE A 132 -5.52 -51.01 -17.04
C ILE A 132 -4.46 -51.68 -16.14
N ASP A 133 -4.71 -52.90 -15.64
CA ASP A 133 -3.74 -53.62 -14.80
C ASP A 133 -2.64 -54.37 -15.58
N SER A 134 -2.71 -54.43 -16.92
CA SER A 134 -1.76 -55.19 -17.76
C SER A 134 -0.37 -54.57 -17.92
N LEU A 135 -0.09 -53.40 -17.29
CA LEU A 135 1.18 -52.66 -17.45
C LEU A 135 2.05 -52.59 -16.20
N LYS A 136 1.73 -53.32 -15.11
CA LYS A 136 2.46 -53.23 -13.82
C LYS A 136 3.34 -54.42 -13.45
N HIS A 137 3.41 -55.48 -14.27
CA HIS A 137 4.08 -56.73 -13.90
C HIS A 137 5.25 -57.18 -14.80
N GLN A 138 5.81 -56.29 -15.63
CA GLN A 138 6.84 -56.70 -16.61
C GLN A 138 8.30 -56.68 -16.12
N ASN A 139 8.60 -56.13 -14.93
CA ASN A 139 9.98 -55.95 -14.43
C ASN A 139 10.21 -56.52 -13.02
N TYR A 140 9.98 -57.83 -12.81
CA TYR A 140 10.52 -58.57 -11.66
C TYR A 140 10.83 -60.03 -12.01
N THR A 141 12.04 -60.27 -12.55
CA THR A 141 12.67 -61.59 -12.61
C THR A 141 14.16 -61.45 -12.28
N ASN A 142 14.55 -61.85 -11.07
CA ASN A 142 15.96 -61.96 -10.67
C ASN A 142 16.50 -63.34 -11.08
N GLN A 143 17.67 -63.40 -11.72
CA GLN A 143 18.48 -64.62 -11.87
C GLN A 143 19.99 -64.30 -11.75
N PHE A 144 20.74 -65.27 -11.21
CA PHE A 144 22.17 -65.21 -10.82
C PHE A 144 23.10 -65.58 -12.00
N LEU A 145 24.42 -65.39 -12.05
CA LEU A 145 25.54 -64.87 -11.19
C LEU A 145 26.64 -64.37 -12.21
N PRO A 146 27.92 -63.97 -11.92
CA PRO A 146 28.63 -63.80 -10.66
C PRO A 146 29.44 -62.48 -10.55
N GLN A 147 30.75 -62.53 -10.25
CA GLN A 147 31.63 -61.43 -9.83
C GLN A 147 32.48 -60.81 -10.96
N SER A 148 32.78 -59.50 -10.86
CA SER A 148 34.03 -58.91 -11.36
C SER A 148 34.36 -57.60 -10.63
N ASN A 149 35.54 -57.50 -10.04
CA ASN A 149 36.00 -56.29 -9.33
C ASN A 149 36.51 -55.24 -10.32
N LYS A 150 36.03 -53.98 -10.25
CA LYS A 150 36.72 -52.77 -10.77
C LYS A 150 36.15 -51.44 -10.23
N SER A 151 36.97 -50.77 -9.43
CA SER A 151 37.14 -49.33 -9.16
C SER A 151 35.96 -48.32 -9.18
N PRO A 152 35.96 -47.32 -8.26
CA PRO A 152 34.88 -46.33 -8.14
C PRO A 152 34.96 -45.24 -9.22
N LYS A 153 33.81 -44.87 -9.81
CA LYS A 153 33.69 -43.68 -10.67
C LYS A 153 32.41 -42.87 -10.43
N LYS A 154 32.62 -41.65 -9.92
CA LYS A 154 31.89 -40.39 -10.18
C LYS A 154 30.36 -40.37 -9.97
N ASN A 155 29.96 -39.90 -8.79
CA ASN A 155 28.61 -39.42 -8.48
C ASN A 155 28.43 -37.91 -8.78
N ASP A 156 28.77 -37.47 -10.00
CA ASP A 156 28.60 -36.07 -10.45
C ASP A 156 27.58 -35.99 -11.60
N ASN A 157 26.27 -36.04 -11.30
CA ASN A 157 25.24 -35.78 -12.34
C ASN A 157 23.81 -35.43 -11.85
N LYS A 158 23.55 -35.20 -10.55
CA LYS A 158 22.19 -34.84 -10.05
C LYS A 158 21.87 -33.34 -10.01
N ASN A 159 22.84 -32.47 -10.32
CA ASN A 159 22.66 -31.01 -10.30
C ASN A 159 22.43 -30.38 -11.69
N ILE A 160 22.87 -31.05 -12.77
CA ILE A 160 22.79 -30.52 -14.15
C ILE A 160 21.34 -30.48 -14.66
N SER A 161 20.54 -31.51 -14.38
CA SER A 161 19.13 -31.56 -14.79
C SER A 161 18.26 -30.47 -14.15
N LYS A 162 18.46 -30.19 -12.85
CA LYS A 162 17.70 -29.15 -12.12
C LYS A 162 17.93 -27.75 -12.70
N PHE A 163 19.12 -27.47 -13.24
CA PHE A 163 19.43 -26.17 -13.87
C PHE A 163 18.78 -26.05 -15.26
N GLN A 164 18.85 -27.13 -16.06
CA GLN A 164 18.25 -27.17 -17.40
C GLN A 164 16.71 -27.07 -17.35
N PHE A 165 16.03 -27.81 -16.47
CA PHE A 165 14.57 -27.71 -16.33
C PHE A 165 14.12 -26.32 -15.87
N LYS A 166 14.87 -25.65 -14.97
CA LYS A 166 14.56 -24.26 -14.57
C LYS A 166 14.61 -23.30 -15.76
N ASN A 167 15.64 -23.37 -16.61
CA ASN A 167 15.75 -22.52 -17.80
C ASN A 167 14.66 -22.81 -18.85
N LEU A 168 14.23 -24.07 -19.00
CA LEU A 168 13.11 -24.39 -19.89
C LEU A 168 11.79 -23.82 -19.34
N ILE A 169 11.53 -23.97 -18.04
CA ILE A 169 10.31 -23.45 -17.40
C ILE A 169 10.26 -21.91 -17.44
N THR A 170 11.39 -21.20 -17.30
CA THR A 170 11.41 -19.73 -17.47
C THR A 170 11.17 -19.31 -18.92
N LEU A 171 11.71 -20.03 -19.92
CA LEU A 171 11.42 -19.74 -21.33
C LEU A 171 9.94 -19.99 -21.69
N TYR A 172 9.35 -21.11 -21.30
CA TYR A 172 7.93 -21.38 -21.57
C TYR A 172 6.99 -20.42 -20.82
N SER A 173 7.29 -20.08 -19.56
CA SER A 173 6.46 -19.13 -18.81
C SER A 173 6.54 -17.71 -19.37
N THR A 174 7.71 -17.24 -19.81
CA THR A 174 7.82 -15.91 -20.45
C THR A 174 7.08 -15.83 -21.78
N LEU A 175 7.12 -16.88 -22.61
CA LEU A 175 6.31 -16.99 -23.83
C LEU A 175 4.81 -17.03 -23.52
N PHE A 176 4.39 -17.84 -22.53
CA PHE A 176 2.99 -17.91 -22.10
C PHE A 176 2.48 -16.55 -21.61
N TYR A 177 3.23 -15.85 -20.74
CA TYR A 177 2.82 -14.54 -20.25
C TYR A 177 2.79 -13.48 -21.36
N LYS A 178 3.68 -13.52 -22.36
CA LYS A 178 3.64 -12.60 -23.52
C LYS A 178 2.44 -12.85 -24.43
N SER A 179 1.96 -14.09 -24.54
CA SER A 179 0.76 -14.44 -25.31
C SER A 179 -0.53 -13.81 -24.76
N TRP A 180 -1.56 -13.72 -25.63
CA TRP A 180 -2.90 -13.24 -25.29
C TRP A 180 -3.58 -14.11 -24.21
N LEU A 181 -3.39 -15.44 -24.25
CA LEU A 181 -3.85 -16.35 -23.19
C LEU A 181 -3.20 -16.06 -21.83
N GLY A 182 -1.99 -15.49 -21.81
CA GLY A 182 -1.29 -15.15 -20.58
C GLY A 182 -1.82 -13.91 -19.88
N ILE A 183 -2.48 -12.99 -20.61
CA ILE A 183 -2.99 -11.70 -20.09
C ILE A 183 -3.83 -11.83 -18.80
N PRO A 184 -4.86 -12.71 -18.71
CA PRO A 184 -5.62 -12.87 -17.47
C PRO A 184 -4.74 -13.33 -16.30
N PHE A 185 -3.72 -14.16 -16.54
CA PHE A 185 -2.80 -14.70 -15.54
C PHE A 185 -1.63 -13.77 -15.19
N ARG A 186 -1.45 -12.62 -15.86
CA ARG A 186 -0.43 -11.62 -15.50
C ARG A 186 -0.74 -11.00 -14.13
N GLN A 187 0.15 -11.15 -13.16
CA GLN A 187 0.08 -10.45 -11.88
C GLN A 187 0.65 -9.03 -11.97
N THR A 188 0.09 -8.19 -12.84
CA THR A 188 0.55 -6.81 -13.04
C THR A 188 0.74 -6.09 -11.72
N LEU A 189 1.84 -5.31 -11.60
CA LEU A 189 2.11 -4.54 -10.39
C LEU A 189 0.89 -3.74 -9.94
N ARG A 190 0.17 -3.06 -10.84
CA ARG A 190 -1.07 -2.32 -10.53
C ARG A 190 -2.10 -3.14 -9.73
N ARG A 191 -2.31 -4.43 -10.06
CA ARG A 191 -3.19 -5.32 -9.28
C ARG A 191 -2.65 -5.56 -7.87
N LYS A 192 -1.33 -5.68 -7.70
CA LYS A 192 -0.69 -5.80 -6.37
C LYS A 192 -0.83 -4.51 -5.55
N TYR A 193 -0.68 -3.33 -6.17
CA TYR A 193 -0.94 -2.03 -5.52
C TYR A 193 -2.42 -1.85 -5.15
N GLN A 194 -3.35 -2.25 -6.00
CA GLN A 194 -4.80 -2.24 -5.69
C GLN A 194 -5.17 -3.24 -4.57
N ILE A 195 -4.48 -4.36 -4.43
CA ILE A 195 -4.67 -5.28 -3.29
C ILE A 195 -4.13 -4.66 -1.99
N LEU A 196 -3.04 -3.88 -2.07
CA LEU A 196 -2.43 -3.18 -0.93
C LEU A 196 -3.24 -1.95 -0.50
N PHE A 197 -3.78 -1.20 -1.46
CA PHE A 197 -4.60 0.00 -1.28
C PHE A 197 -5.97 -0.19 -1.97
N PRO A 198 -6.90 -0.97 -1.38
CA PRO A 198 -8.16 -1.33 -2.03
C PRO A 198 -9.08 -0.14 -2.31
N ASN A 199 -8.97 0.95 -1.53
CA ASN A 199 -9.80 2.15 -1.66
C ASN A 199 -8.96 3.42 -1.54
N THR A 200 -8.03 3.67 -2.47
CA THR A 200 -7.16 4.87 -2.46
C THR A 200 -7.93 6.18 -2.29
N ARG A 201 -9.10 6.34 -2.92
CA ARG A 201 -9.97 7.53 -2.75
C ARG A 201 -10.44 7.73 -1.31
N LEU A 202 -10.76 6.65 -0.59
CA LEU A 202 -11.18 6.71 0.82
C LEU A 202 -9.99 7.07 1.72
N LEU A 203 -8.80 6.54 1.43
CA LEU A 203 -7.57 6.94 2.13
C LEU A 203 -7.27 8.43 1.94
N ILE A 204 -7.36 8.92 0.69
CA ILE A 204 -7.17 10.33 0.35
C ILE A 204 -8.16 11.22 1.10
N LEU A 205 -9.46 10.89 1.08
CA LEU A 205 -10.49 11.64 1.81
C LEU A 205 -10.22 11.61 3.32
N ALA A 206 -9.97 10.45 3.92
CA ALA A 206 -9.71 10.35 5.37
C ALA A 206 -8.47 11.15 5.81
N ILE A 207 -7.39 11.17 5.01
CA ILE A 207 -6.21 12.01 5.26
C ILE A 207 -6.57 13.49 5.16
N PHE A 208 -7.27 13.88 4.09
CA PHE A 208 -7.58 15.27 3.80
C PHE A 208 -8.59 15.85 4.80
N ASP A 209 -9.64 15.11 5.10
CA ASP A 209 -10.67 15.47 6.08
C ASP A 209 -10.08 15.57 7.49
N LEU A 210 -9.19 14.65 7.89
CA LEU A 210 -8.48 14.77 9.17
C LEU A 210 -7.64 16.05 9.23
N CYS A 211 -6.83 16.32 8.21
CA CYS A 211 -5.97 17.49 8.18
C CYS A 211 -6.79 18.79 8.12
N GLN A 212 -7.91 18.79 7.41
CA GLN A 212 -8.80 19.95 7.30
C GLN A 212 -9.64 20.16 8.56
N LEU A 213 -10.12 19.10 9.22
CA LEU A 213 -10.80 19.17 10.52
C LEU A 213 -9.86 19.80 11.56
N VAL A 214 -8.62 19.31 11.66
CA VAL A 214 -7.59 19.92 12.53
C VAL A 214 -7.35 21.38 12.13
N ALA A 215 -7.15 21.68 10.84
CA ALA A 215 -6.95 23.05 10.36
C ALA A 215 -8.14 24.02 10.57
N ARG A 216 -9.38 23.51 10.74
CA ARG A 216 -10.56 24.30 11.14
C ARG A 216 -10.69 24.45 12.64
N SER A 217 -10.12 23.54 13.44
CA SER A 217 -10.24 23.60 14.89
C SER A 217 -9.59 24.86 15.48
N THR A 218 -8.59 25.47 14.82
CA THR A 218 -8.03 26.77 15.27
C THR A 218 -9.06 27.88 15.36
N ASP A 219 -10.10 27.82 14.53
CA ASP A 219 -11.09 28.88 14.37
C ASP A 219 -12.44 28.51 15.01
N GLN A 220 -12.68 27.22 15.30
CA GLN A 220 -14.00 26.68 15.68
C GLN A 220 -14.01 25.77 16.93
N ASP A 221 -12.86 25.35 17.47
CA ASP A 221 -12.80 24.54 18.70
C ASP A 221 -12.82 25.45 19.93
N LEU A 222 -14.03 25.72 20.44
CA LEU A 222 -14.25 26.57 21.63
C LEU A 222 -13.63 26.00 22.92
N PHE A 223 -13.32 24.70 22.96
CA PHE A 223 -12.92 23.99 24.18
C PHE A 223 -11.45 23.55 24.18
N GLY A 224 -10.73 23.76 23.08
CA GLY A 224 -9.32 23.37 22.92
C GLY A 224 -9.10 21.87 23.04
N MET A 225 -10.08 21.07 22.62
CA MET A 225 -10.06 19.61 22.70
C MET A 225 -9.11 19.02 21.64
N VAL A 226 -9.20 19.50 20.40
CA VAL A 226 -8.37 19.03 19.27
C VAL A 226 -6.90 19.40 19.48
N GLN A 227 -6.63 20.57 20.07
CA GLN A 227 -5.26 21.06 20.31
C GLN A 227 -4.38 20.06 21.07
N ARG A 228 -4.99 19.25 21.95
CA ARG A 228 -4.29 18.23 22.77
C ARG A 228 -3.76 17.06 21.93
N GLU A 229 -4.42 16.76 20.81
CA GLU A 229 -4.12 15.61 19.95
C GLU A 229 -3.28 15.96 18.72
N VAL A 230 -3.12 17.24 18.38
CA VAL A 230 -2.37 17.70 17.19
C VAL A 230 -0.97 17.09 17.09
N ALA A 231 -0.26 16.94 18.22
CA ALA A 231 1.06 16.31 18.25
C ALA A 231 1.02 14.84 17.81
N LEU A 232 0.07 14.06 18.36
CA LEU A 232 -0.13 12.65 18.03
C LEU A 232 -0.56 12.46 16.56
N ILE A 233 -1.42 13.37 16.05
CA ILE A 233 -1.87 13.38 14.66
C ILE A 233 -0.69 13.65 13.72
N LEU A 234 0.14 14.66 13.99
CA LEU A 234 1.32 14.98 13.20
C LEU A 234 2.36 13.84 13.20
N GLU A 235 2.53 13.15 14.33
CA GLU A 235 3.40 11.97 14.43
C GLU A 235 2.86 10.78 13.62
N CYS A 236 1.55 10.52 13.69
CA CYS A 236 0.91 9.47 12.88
C CYS A 236 1.05 9.74 11.37
N LEU A 237 0.81 11.00 10.96
CA LEU A 237 1.00 11.45 9.57
C LEU A 237 2.46 11.32 9.13
N HIS A 238 3.43 11.68 9.98
CA HIS A 238 4.85 11.57 9.67
C HIS A 238 5.28 10.11 9.45
N VAL A 239 4.89 9.18 10.33
CA VAL A 239 5.19 7.74 10.19
C VAL A 239 4.60 7.18 8.89
N ALA A 240 3.32 7.47 8.61
CA ALA A 240 2.67 7.01 7.39
C ALA A 240 3.33 7.58 6.11
N LEU A 241 3.78 8.84 6.17
CA LEU A 241 4.51 9.52 5.08
C LEU A 241 5.88 8.90 4.82
N GLU A 242 6.64 8.57 5.86
CA GLU A 242 8.01 8.04 5.68
C GLU A 242 8.00 6.58 5.23
N ASP A 243 7.08 5.75 5.75
CA ASP A 243 6.86 4.37 5.28
C ASP A 243 6.40 4.36 3.80
N LEU A 244 5.51 5.26 3.38
CA LEU A 244 5.13 5.41 1.97
C LEU A 244 6.28 5.92 1.11
N LYS A 245 7.13 6.83 1.61
CA LYS A 245 8.33 7.30 0.88
C LYS A 245 9.33 6.19 0.68
N GLN A 246 9.58 5.37 1.70
CA GLN A 246 10.44 4.20 1.58
C GLN A 246 9.89 3.23 0.54
N PHE A 247 8.59 2.95 0.58
CA PHE A 247 7.90 2.07 -0.37
C PHE A 247 7.93 2.57 -1.82
N VAL A 248 7.79 3.88 -2.06
CA VAL A 248 7.92 4.49 -3.40
C VAL A 248 9.37 4.48 -3.90
N LYS A 249 10.36 4.68 -3.01
CA LYS A 249 11.79 4.64 -3.36
C LYS A 249 12.28 3.22 -3.69
N SER A 250 11.80 2.19 -2.99
CA SER A 250 12.21 0.80 -3.18
C SER A 250 11.01 -0.16 -3.31
N PRO A 251 10.26 -0.09 -4.42
CA PRO A 251 9.17 -1.02 -4.68
C PRO A 251 9.73 -2.43 -4.83
N GLN A 252 9.45 -3.32 -3.86
CA GLN A 252 10.00 -4.67 -3.86
C GLN A 252 9.41 -5.54 -4.98
N THR A 253 10.14 -5.66 -6.09
CA THR A 253 9.74 -6.40 -7.29
C THR A 253 9.90 -7.91 -7.11
N TYR A 254 8.81 -8.61 -6.81
CA TYR A 254 8.77 -10.07 -6.94
C TYR A 254 8.47 -10.46 -8.40
N PHE A 255 9.40 -11.21 -9.03
CA PHE A 255 9.29 -11.82 -10.37
C PHE A 255 7.93 -12.54 -10.58
N PRO A 256 7.40 -12.65 -11.82
CA PRO A 256 8.07 -12.49 -13.13
C PRO A 256 7.71 -11.19 -13.88
N ASP A 257 7.30 -10.13 -13.17
CA ASP A 257 7.01 -8.83 -13.83
C ASP A 257 8.24 -8.23 -14.52
N THR A 258 9.46 -8.64 -14.13
CA THR A 258 10.77 -8.19 -14.65
C THR A 258 10.92 -8.22 -16.16
N MET A 259 10.03 -8.93 -16.86
CA MET A 259 9.98 -9.09 -18.31
C MET A 259 9.17 -8.02 -19.06
N TYR A 260 8.58 -7.05 -18.34
CA TYR A 260 7.84 -5.91 -18.91
C TYR A 260 8.45 -4.52 -18.64
N PHE A 261 9.56 -4.43 -17.90
CA PHE A 261 10.19 -3.14 -17.54
C PHE A 261 11.33 -2.70 -18.46
N SER A 262 11.44 -3.20 -19.69
CA SER A 262 12.58 -2.85 -20.56
C SER A 262 12.49 -1.46 -21.20
N ASP A 263 11.28 -0.93 -21.41
CA ASP A 263 11.09 0.14 -22.41
C ASP A 263 10.68 1.51 -21.83
N ASN A 264 10.13 1.58 -20.60
CA ASN A 264 9.79 2.86 -19.96
C ASN A 264 10.09 2.81 -18.45
N ASN A 265 11.07 3.61 -18.01
CA ASN A 265 11.52 3.73 -16.61
C ASN A 265 10.55 4.52 -15.70
N ASP A 266 9.29 4.68 -16.07
CA ASP A 266 8.34 5.43 -15.26
C ASP A 266 7.67 4.50 -14.24
N TYR A 267 8.39 4.25 -13.14
CA TYR A 267 7.94 3.45 -12.00
C TYR A 267 6.87 4.18 -11.13
N SER A 268 6.35 5.31 -11.62
CA SER A 268 5.43 6.21 -10.93
C SER A 268 4.00 5.66 -10.92
N PHE A 269 3.68 4.83 -9.92
CA PHE A 269 2.29 4.44 -9.67
C PHE A 269 1.48 5.63 -9.17
N GLU A 270 0.37 5.92 -9.85
CA GLU A 270 -0.53 7.05 -9.56
C GLU A 270 -1.04 6.99 -8.11
N GLU A 271 -1.43 5.80 -7.63
CA GLU A 271 -2.09 5.61 -6.34
C GLU A 271 -1.19 5.97 -5.12
N PRO A 272 0.02 5.40 -4.91
CA PRO A 272 0.88 5.78 -3.78
C PRO A 272 1.50 7.18 -3.94
N VAL A 273 1.71 7.67 -5.16
CA VAL A 273 2.19 9.05 -5.40
C VAL A 273 1.12 10.07 -5.02
N ALA A 274 -0.16 9.80 -5.31
CA ALA A 274 -1.27 10.62 -4.84
C ALA A 274 -1.34 10.65 -3.30
N LEU A 275 -1.24 9.49 -2.64
CA LEU A 275 -1.23 9.40 -1.18
C LEU A 275 -0.09 10.22 -0.54
N LEU A 276 1.14 10.06 -1.06
CA LEU A 276 2.31 10.81 -0.60
C LEU A 276 2.08 12.33 -0.72
N LYS A 277 1.59 12.81 -1.87
CA LYS A 277 1.26 14.22 -2.07
C LYS A 277 0.17 14.72 -1.11
N THR A 278 -0.86 13.90 -0.85
CA THR A 278 -1.95 14.27 0.07
C THR A 278 -1.48 14.35 1.52
N LEU A 279 -0.55 13.48 1.95
CA LEU A 279 0.07 13.57 3.28
C LEU A 279 0.96 14.80 3.42
N GLU A 280 1.81 15.10 2.41
CA GLU A 280 2.66 16.29 2.42
C GLU A 280 1.82 17.57 2.46
N PHE A 281 0.78 17.67 1.63
CA PHE A 281 -0.15 18.80 1.64
C PHE A 281 -0.93 18.90 2.96
N GLY A 282 -1.44 17.78 3.47
CA GLY A 282 -2.22 17.73 4.72
C GLY A 282 -1.40 18.16 5.94
N MET A 283 -0.17 17.64 6.09
CA MET A 283 0.76 18.10 7.13
C MET A 283 1.06 19.59 7.00
N LEU A 284 1.32 20.07 5.79
CA LEU A 284 1.60 21.48 5.52
C LEU A 284 0.41 22.38 5.89
N ASN A 285 -0.83 21.96 5.61
CA ASN A 285 -2.06 22.66 6.03
C ASN A 285 -2.10 22.83 7.56
N ILE A 286 -1.93 21.74 8.32
CA ILE A 286 -1.87 21.77 9.79
C ILE A 286 -0.75 22.69 10.27
N ILE A 287 0.47 22.55 9.73
CA ILE A 287 1.63 23.36 10.11
C ILE A 287 1.40 24.85 9.81
N SER A 288 0.73 25.19 8.71
CA SER A 288 0.45 26.59 8.36
C SER A 288 -0.53 27.26 9.32
N LYS A 289 -1.45 26.50 9.91
CA LYS A 289 -2.45 26.95 10.89
C LYS A 289 -1.93 26.93 12.33
N PHE A 290 -1.25 25.86 12.73
CA PHE A 290 -0.73 25.67 14.09
C PHE A 290 0.69 26.19 14.32
N GLY A 291 1.39 26.65 13.28
CA GLY A 291 2.81 27.05 13.31
C GLY A 291 3.27 27.82 14.55
N PRO A 292 2.56 28.90 14.99
CA PRO A 292 2.92 29.65 16.19
C PRO A 292 2.91 28.83 17.49
N TYR A 293 2.08 27.78 17.54
CA TYR A 293 1.83 26.95 18.71
C TYR A 293 2.69 25.67 18.72
N LEU A 294 3.23 25.23 17.57
CA LEU A 294 4.03 24.00 17.46
C LEU A 294 5.24 23.98 18.40
N SER A 295 5.86 25.14 18.66
CA SER A 295 7.00 25.27 19.59
C SER A 295 6.69 24.89 21.04
N GLY A 296 5.41 24.97 21.44
CA GLY A 296 4.92 24.54 22.75
C GLY A 296 4.33 23.13 22.76
N MET A 297 4.24 22.47 21.60
CA MET A 297 3.77 21.08 21.50
C MET A 297 4.97 20.13 21.66
N HIS A 298 4.82 19.11 22.51
CA HIS A 298 5.85 18.09 22.73
C HIS A 298 5.94 17.10 21.57
N LEU A 299 6.36 17.59 20.40
CA LEU A 299 6.59 16.79 19.19
C LEU A 299 7.87 15.97 19.31
N GLN A 300 7.85 14.75 18.79
CA GLN A 300 9.07 13.97 18.53
C GLN A 300 10.06 14.73 17.65
N PRO A 301 11.39 14.61 17.90
CA PRO A 301 12.40 15.42 17.20
C PRO A 301 12.47 15.13 15.69
N ALA A 302 12.22 13.89 15.26
CA ALA A 302 12.14 13.53 13.85
C ALA A 302 10.96 14.24 13.15
N THR A 303 9.78 14.23 13.78
CA THR A 303 8.58 14.93 13.31
C THR A 303 8.81 16.43 13.24
N ALA A 304 9.42 17.02 14.27
CA ALA A 304 9.73 18.46 14.31
C ALA A 304 10.67 18.88 13.15
N LEU A 305 11.76 18.12 12.94
CA LEU A 305 12.66 18.32 11.79
C LEU A 305 11.90 18.16 10.45
N LYS A 306 11.03 17.15 10.33
CA LYS A 306 10.24 16.95 9.11
C LYS A 306 9.33 18.15 8.84
N CYS A 307 8.65 18.67 9.86
CA CYS A 307 7.81 19.87 9.76
C CYS A 307 8.63 21.08 9.28
N GLN A 308 9.81 21.32 9.86
CA GLN A 308 10.72 22.40 9.43
C GLN A 308 11.09 22.26 7.94
N THR A 309 11.53 21.07 7.49
CA THR A 309 11.88 20.86 6.07
C THR A 309 10.71 21.11 5.10
N LEU A 310 9.46 20.90 5.52
CA LEU A 310 8.27 21.18 4.70
C LEU A 310 7.99 22.69 4.63
N ILE A 311 8.19 23.43 5.72
CA ILE A 311 8.09 24.90 5.75
C ILE A 311 9.14 25.51 4.83
N ASP A 312 10.41 25.12 4.99
CA ASP A 312 11.53 25.65 4.22
C ASP A 312 11.38 25.38 2.72
N PHE A 313 10.94 24.17 2.36
CA PHE A 313 10.64 23.82 0.98
C PHE A 313 9.53 24.70 0.40
N ASN A 314 8.42 24.89 1.14
CA ASN A 314 7.31 25.72 0.69
C ASN A 314 7.71 27.20 0.49
N LEU A 315 8.47 27.77 1.44
CA LEU A 315 9.02 29.12 1.33
C LEU A 315 9.95 29.27 0.12
N SER A 316 10.75 28.24 -0.19
CA SER A 316 11.61 28.24 -1.37
C SER A 316 10.81 28.30 -2.69
N ILE A 317 9.69 27.57 -2.79
CA ILE A 317 8.80 27.57 -3.95
C ILE A 317 8.17 28.96 -4.14
N PHE A 318 7.61 29.56 -3.08
CA PHE A 318 7.05 30.92 -3.15
C PHE A 318 8.09 31.98 -3.54
N SER A 319 9.35 31.82 -3.11
CA SER A 319 10.45 32.72 -3.48
C SER A 319 10.79 32.61 -4.98
N LEU A 320 10.87 31.38 -5.50
CA LEU A 320 11.09 31.11 -6.93
C LEU A 320 9.92 31.62 -7.80
N GLU A 321 8.68 31.43 -7.36
CA GLU A 321 7.49 31.87 -8.08
C GLU A 321 7.41 33.40 -8.14
N LYS A 322 7.65 34.11 -7.03
CA LYS A 322 7.76 35.58 -7.01
C LYS A 322 8.87 36.10 -7.93
N ARG A 323 9.98 35.36 -8.09
CA ARG A 323 11.08 35.72 -8.99
C ARG A 323 10.76 35.49 -10.47
N SER A 324 9.88 34.53 -10.76
CA SER A 324 9.36 34.25 -12.11
C SER A 324 8.32 35.27 -12.54
N ARG A 325 7.40 35.66 -11.64
CA ARG A 325 6.38 36.70 -11.86
C ARG A 325 6.96 38.13 -11.78
N LYS A 326 7.90 38.49 -12.66
CA LYS A 326 8.18 39.91 -12.93
C LYS A 326 6.98 40.53 -13.68
N PRO A 327 6.50 41.73 -13.30
CA PRO A 327 5.38 42.37 -13.98
C PRO A 327 5.73 42.72 -15.43
N LEU A 328 4.76 42.53 -16.34
CA LEU A 328 4.93 42.81 -17.77
C LEU A 328 4.96 44.32 -18.10
N ASP A 329 4.74 45.17 -17.10
CA ASP A 329 4.55 46.61 -17.23
C ASP A 329 5.84 47.36 -17.61
N SER A 330 7.02 46.73 -17.49
CA SER A 330 8.31 47.33 -17.86
C SER A 330 8.63 47.26 -19.37
N LEU A 331 7.70 46.80 -20.23
CA LEU A 331 7.92 46.63 -21.67
C LEU A 331 7.12 47.59 -22.57
N ILE A 332 6.33 48.51 -22.02
CA ILE A 332 5.48 49.43 -22.81
C ILE A 332 5.99 50.90 -22.78
N GLN A 333 6.94 51.26 -21.90
CA GLN A 333 7.58 52.58 -21.91
C GLN A 333 8.82 52.63 -22.81
N ALA A 334 8.61 52.47 -24.13
CA ALA A 334 9.52 52.93 -25.16
C ALA A 334 9.01 54.29 -25.70
N PRO A 335 9.82 55.37 -25.66
CA PRO A 335 9.32 56.70 -26.01
C PRO A 335 9.15 56.87 -27.52
N PHE A 336 7.93 57.23 -27.94
CA PHE A 336 7.65 57.72 -29.29
C PHE A 336 8.27 59.12 -29.46
N MET A 337 9.53 59.20 -29.90
CA MET A 337 10.17 60.46 -30.29
C MET A 337 10.34 60.57 -31.81
N SER A 338 9.43 61.37 -32.38
CA SER A 338 9.66 62.29 -33.51
C SER A 338 10.90 62.11 -34.39
N ASN A 339 10.68 61.82 -35.67
CA ASN A 339 11.50 62.38 -36.76
C ASN A 339 10.66 62.52 -38.04
N PHE A 340 10.21 63.75 -38.31
CA PHE A 340 9.53 64.14 -39.54
C PHE A 340 10.05 65.53 -39.96
N GLY A 341 10.66 65.61 -41.16
CA GLY A 341 11.36 66.80 -41.68
C GLY A 341 12.83 66.89 -41.20
N ARG A 342 13.79 67.34 -42.03
CA ARG A 342 13.70 68.03 -43.34
C ARG A 342 14.95 67.76 -44.22
N THR A 343 14.72 67.80 -45.53
CA THR A 343 15.61 68.27 -46.63
C THR A 343 17.06 67.77 -46.71
N SER A 344 17.34 67.04 -47.80
CA SER A 344 17.97 67.63 -49.00
C SER A 344 17.53 66.85 -50.25
#